data_AF-A0A925DCT5-F1
#
_entry.id   AF-A0A925DCT5-F1
#
_cell.length_a   1.000
_cell.length_b   1.000
_cell.length_c   1.000
_cell.angle_alpha   90.00
_cell.angle_beta   90.00
_cell.angle_gamma   90.00
#
_symmetry.space_group_name_H-M   'P 1'
#
loop_
_entity.id
_entity.type
_entity.pdbx_description
1 polymer ?
#
loop_
_entity_poly.entity_id
_entity_poly.type
_entity_poly.pdbx_seq_one_letter_code
_entity_poly.pdbx_strand_id
1 'polypeptide(L)'
;MAILGIMVLNNPSAWSQRPPPGNLTLQTIPFNGERAYEHLKTICDLGPRVSATQRMLEQQNYLQAHFAKCGGKVRLQEFEVKHPENGATVTLANLIVEWHPEKTERILLCTHYDTRPYADNDRDPRMRRKPGVFLGANDGASGTALFCELAENMKSLPTKYGVDFVLFDGEEFIFDSDRDAYFRGSEHFAGDYAMNPPAHRYKWGVLVDMIGDKELQIYREVHSMQGAESQALISDIWSTARQIGVREFIPQTVHEVRDDHLALRDIAK
;
A
#
# COMPACT_ATOMS: atom_id res chain seq x y z
N MET A 1 7.15 10.91 6.55
CA MET A 1 7.72 9.87 7.44
C MET A 1 7.27 8.57 6.83
N ALA A 2 8.17 7.65 6.51
CA ALA A 2 7.77 6.40 5.84
C ALA A 2 7.20 5.41 6.85
N ILE A 3 6.07 4.79 6.51
CA ILE A 3 5.37 3.84 7.36
C ILE A 3 5.22 2.53 6.61
N LEU A 4 5.62 1.44 7.25
CA LEU A 4 5.33 0.08 6.78
C LEU A 4 4.38 -0.56 7.80
N GLY A 5 3.08 -0.47 7.55
CA GLY A 5 2.04 -1.08 8.39
C GLY A 5 1.90 -2.56 8.07
N ILE A 6 1.89 -3.46 9.06
CA ILE A 6 1.84 -4.92 8.78
C ILE A 6 0.77 -5.61 9.64
N MET A 7 -0.03 -6.48 9.00
CA MET A 7 -1.17 -7.18 9.61
C MET A 7 -1.20 -8.67 9.24
N VAL A 8 -1.82 -9.54 10.05
CA VAL A 8 -1.87 -11.00 9.84
C VAL A 8 -3.26 -11.53 10.22
N LEU A 9 -3.86 -12.36 9.37
CA LEU A 9 -5.14 -13.03 9.63
C LEU A 9 -4.90 -14.55 9.84
N ASN A 10 -4.82 -14.96 11.11
CA ASN A 10 -4.86 -16.31 11.69
C ASN A 10 -4.11 -17.48 11.00
N ASN A 11 -3.15 -18.10 11.71
CA ASN A 11 -3.18 -19.49 12.25
C ASN A 11 -1.72 -19.92 12.61
N PRO A 12 -1.41 -20.38 13.84
CA PRO A 12 -0.05 -20.65 14.27
C PRO A 12 0.34 -22.09 13.96
N SER A 13 1.23 -22.30 12.99
CA SER A 13 2.18 -23.44 12.90
C SER A 13 2.65 -23.68 11.46
N ALA A 14 3.69 -22.96 11.02
CA ALA A 14 4.50 -23.41 9.88
C ALA A 14 5.84 -22.65 9.81
N TRP A 15 6.64 -22.70 10.87
CA TRP A 15 8.03 -22.25 10.83
C TRP A 15 8.96 -23.34 11.34
N SER A 16 9.22 -24.32 10.48
CA SER A 16 10.48 -25.05 10.50
C SER A 16 10.91 -25.22 9.04
N GLN A 17 12.21 -25.11 8.80
CA GLN A 17 12.87 -25.06 7.48
C GLN A 17 13.02 -23.64 6.87
N ARG A 18 13.79 -22.75 7.53
CA ARG A 18 14.50 -21.68 6.82
C ARG A 18 15.47 -22.35 5.83
N PRO A 19 15.49 -22.01 4.53
CA PRO A 19 16.60 -22.40 3.68
C PRO A 19 17.90 -21.82 4.27
N PRO A 20 19.05 -22.49 4.09
CA PRO A 20 20.34 -21.97 4.55
C PRO A 20 20.58 -20.58 3.96
N PRO A 21 21.36 -19.69 4.61
CA PRO A 21 21.61 -18.34 4.13
C PRO A 21 22.32 -18.41 2.77
N GLY A 22 21.53 -18.44 1.70
CA GLY A 22 22.00 -18.37 0.33
C GLY A 22 22.47 -16.97 0.00
N ASN A 23 23.17 -16.84 -1.13
CA ASN A 23 23.75 -15.63 -1.72
C ASN A 23 22.75 -14.49 -2.04
N LEU A 24 21.71 -14.27 -1.22
CA LEU A 24 20.79 -13.15 -1.39
C LEU A 24 21.55 -11.86 -1.12
N THR A 25 21.73 -11.10 -2.18
CA THR A 25 22.32 -9.75 -2.18
C THR A 25 21.37 -8.81 -2.91
N LEU A 26 21.52 -7.51 -2.71
CA LEU A 26 20.74 -6.50 -3.44
C LEU A 26 20.82 -6.70 -4.97
N GLN A 27 21.98 -7.10 -5.48
CA GLN A 27 22.22 -7.32 -6.91
C GLN A 27 21.46 -8.53 -7.47
N THR A 28 21.08 -9.47 -6.62
CA THR A 28 20.34 -10.69 -7.02
C THR A 28 18.83 -10.53 -6.92
N ILE A 29 18.33 -9.44 -6.31
CA ILE A 29 16.90 -9.16 -6.22
C ILE A 29 16.46 -8.58 -7.58
N PRO A 30 15.46 -9.17 -8.26
CA PRO A 30 15.04 -8.72 -9.58
C PRO A 30 14.14 -7.48 -9.50
N PHE A 31 14.57 -6.44 -8.79
CA PHE A 31 13.87 -5.17 -8.62
C PHE A 31 14.72 -4.03 -9.17
N ASN A 32 14.15 -3.21 -10.05
CA ASN A 32 14.84 -2.07 -10.65
C ASN A 32 14.31 -0.74 -10.09
N GLY A 33 15.09 -0.11 -9.21
CA GLY A 33 14.74 1.18 -8.62
C GLY A 33 14.64 2.33 -9.62
N GLU A 34 15.37 2.30 -10.74
CA GLU A 34 15.24 3.32 -11.78
C GLU A 34 13.89 3.22 -12.48
N ARG A 35 13.43 2.00 -12.82
CA ARG A 35 12.10 1.80 -13.40
C ARG A 35 10.98 2.15 -12.42
N ALA A 36 11.12 1.80 -11.15
CA ALA A 36 10.20 2.26 -10.11
C ALA A 36 10.14 3.79 -10.06
N TYR A 37 11.28 4.47 -10.17
CA TYR A 37 11.32 5.93 -10.23
C TYR A 37 10.69 6.50 -11.51
N GLU A 38 10.82 5.84 -12.67
CA GLU A 38 10.10 6.22 -13.89
C GLU A 38 8.58 6.08 -13.74
N HIS A 39 8.10 5.03 -13.07
CA HIS A 39 6.68 4.89 -12.72
C HIS A 39 6.23 6.04 -11.81
N LEU A 40 7.01 6.38 -10.79
CA LEU A 40 6.72 7.50 -9.89
C LEU A 40 6.59 8.81 -10.66
N LYS A 41 7.51 9.12 -11.57
CA LYS A 41 7.43 10.31 -12.43
C LYS A 41 6.20 10.30 -13.32
N THR A 42 5.92 9.17 -13.97
CA THR A 42 4.73 9.02 -14.83
C THR A 42 3.44 9.31 -14.05
N ILE A 43 3.34 8.80 -12.82
CA ILE A 43 2.20 9.05 -11.93
C ILE A 43 2.14 10.53 -11.51
N CYS A 44 3.27 11.14 -11.17
CA CYS A 44 3.33 12.55 -10.80
C CYS A 44 2.99 13.50 -11.96
N ASP A 45 3.35 13.14 -13.19
CA ASP A 45 3.09 13.93 -14.40
C ASP A 45 1.58 14.01 -14.74
N LEU A 46 0.76 13.11 -14.20
CA LEU A 46 -0.71 13.26 -14.23
C LEU A 46 -1.19 14.49 -13.43
N GLY A 47 -0.38 14.98 -12.49
CA GLY A 47 -0.78 15.95 -11.47
C GLY A 47 -1.40 15.26 -10.25
N PRO A 48 -2.05 16.01 -9.34
CA PRO A 48 -2.68 15.45 -8.14
C PRO A 48 -3.83 14.50 -8.49
N ARG A 49 -3.89 13.35 -7.81
CA ARG A 49 -4.87 12.27 -8.02
C ARG A 49 -5.85 12.22 -6.86
N VAL A 50 -6.51 13.34 -6.59
CA VAL A 50 -7.58 13.40 -5.60
C VAL A 50 -8.69 12.43 -6.03
N SER A 51 -9.25 11.66 -5.10
CA SER A 51 -10.36 10.74 -5.37
C SER A 51 -11.52 11.45 -6.07
N ALA A 52 -12.28 10.70 -6.88
CA ALA A 52 -13.39 11.21 -7.68
C ALA A 52 -13.02 12.33 -8.68
N THR A 53 -11.76 12.43 -9.10
CA THR A 53 -11.31 13.35 -10.16
C THR A 53 -10.90 12.62 -11.44
N GLN A 54 -10.84 13.38 -12.55
CA GLN A 54 -10.35 12.87 -13.83
C GLN A 54 -8.91 12.33 -13.76
N ARG A 55 -8.06 12.92 -12.91
CA ARG A 55 -6.66 12.48 -12.74
C ARG A 55 -6.55 11.15 -12.00
N MET A 56 -7.43 10.90 -11.03
CA MET A 56 -7.55 9.57 -10.42
C MET A 56 -7.98 8.53 -11.47
N LEU A 57 -8.96 8.84 -12.33
CA LEU A 57 -9.38 7.95 -13.41
C LEU A 57 -8.23 7.65 -14.41
N GLU A 58 -7.45 8.67 -14.79
CA GLU A 58 -6.26 8.50 -15.64
C GLU A 58 -5.23 7.58 -14.98
N GLN A 59 -4.97 7.75 -13.67
CA GLN A 59 -4.09 6.88 -12.90
C GLN A 59 -4.63 5.44 -12.85
N GLN A 60 -5.91 5.23 -12.55
CA GLN A 60 -6.53 3.90 -12.53
C GLN A 60 -6.41 3.20 -13.88
N ASN A 61 -6.61 3.91 -14.99
CA ASN A 61 -6.45 3.35 -16.34
C ASN A 61 -4.99 2.94 -16.62
N TYR A 62 -4.04 3.79 -16.24
CA TYR A 62 -2.61 3.50 -16.36
C TYR A 62 -2.23 2.25 -15.56
N LEU A 63 -2.63 2.18 -14.30
CA LEU A 63 -2.31 1.07 -13.40
C LEU A 63 -2.97 -0.23 -13.83
N GLN A 64 -4.24 -0.19 -14.23
CA GLN A 64 -4.94 -1.38 -14.76
C GLN A 64 -4.24 -1.94 -15.99
N ALA A 65 -3.85 -1.08 -16.94
CA ALA A 65 -3.13 -1.51 -18.14
C ALA A 65 -1.76 -2.11 -17.79
N HIS A 66 -1.00 -1.46 -16.89
CA HIS A 66 0.31 -1.92 -16.45
C HIS A 66 0.22 -3.28 -15.76
N PHE A 67 -0.63 -3.41 -14.74
CA PHE A 67 -0.76 -4.65 -13.96
C PHE A 67 -1.31 -5.81 -14.79
N ALA A 68 -2.24 -5.56 -15.71
CA ALA A 68 -2.73 -6.57 -16.65
C ALA A 68 -1.61 -7.06 -17.58
N LYS A 69 -0.76 -6.15 -18.07
CA LYS A 69 0.44 -6.50 -18.88
C LYS A 69 1.42 -7.36 -18.08
N CYS A 70 1.58 -7.10 -16.78
CA CYS A 70 2.35 -7.94 -15.85
C CYS A 70 1.64 -9.26 -15.47
N GLY A 71 0.51 -9.59 -16.10
CA GLY A 71 -0.23 -10.84 -15.91
C GLY A 71 -1.06 -10.91 -14.63
N GLY A 72 -1.30 -9.77 -13.98
CA GLY A 72 -2.23 -9.68 -12.87
C GLY A 72 -3.68 -9.73 -13.36
N LYS A 73 -4.56 -10.38 -12.59
CA LYS A 73 -6.01 -10.27 -12.78
C LYS A 73 -6.48 -9.03 -12.04
N VAL A 74 -6.84 -8.00 -12.81
CA VAL A 74 -7.15 -6.67 -12.27
C VAL A 74 -8.66 -6.46 -12.18
N ARG A 75 -9.12 -5.85 -11.08
CA ARG A 75 -10.48 -5.35 -10.93
C ARG A 75 -10.53 -4.10 -10.06
N LEU A 76 -11.54 -3.27 -10.30
CA LEU A 76 -11.93 -2.20 -9.38
C LEU A 76 -12.96 -2.75 -8.38
N GLN A 77 -12.84 -2.37 -7.11
CA GLN A 77 -13.89 -2.51 -6.10
C GLN A 77 -14.45 -1.11 -5.86
N GLU A 78 -15.52 -0.80 -6.58
CA GLU A 78 -16.18 0.51 -6.54
C GLU A 78 -17.12 0.62 -5.34
N PHE A 79 -17.16 1.79 -4.71
CA PHE A 79 -18.05 2.10 -3.61
C PHE A 79 -18.43 3.58 -3.58
N GLU A 80 -19.62 3.88 -3.07
CA GLU A 80 -20.14 5.25 -3.01
C GLU A 80 -19.89 5.89 -1.64
N VAL A 81 -19.48 7.17 -1.64
CA VAL A 81 -19.39 7.99 -0.43
C VAL A 81 -19.98 9.38 -0.68
N LYS A 82 -20.12 10.16 0.39
CA LYS A 82 -20.45 11.59 0.29
C LYS A 82 -19.18 12.41 0.12
N HIS A 83 -19.13 13.22 -0.94
CA HIS A 83 -18.04 14.15 -1.19
C HIS A 83 -17.93 15.15 -0.02
N PRO A 84 -16.76 15.30 0.63
CA PRO A 84 -16.65 16.07 1.86
C PRO A 84 -17.04 17.56 1.75
N GLU A 85 -16.79 18.21 0.62
CA GLU A 85 -17.13 19.63 0.45
C GLU A 85 -18.60 19.92 0.15
N ASN A 86 -19.26 19.10 -0.68
CA ASN A 86 -20.57 19.45 -1.26
C ASN A 86 -21.68 18.43 -0.98
N GLY A 87 -21.34 17.30 -0.34
CA GLY A 87 -22.30 16.25 0.01
C GLY A 87 -22.89 15.47 -1.17
N ALA A 88 -22.40 15.67 -2.39
CA ALA A 88 -22.78 14.86 -3.54
C ALA A 88 -22.33 13.41 -3.33
N THR A 89 -23.11 12.45 -3.83
CA THR A 89 -22.62 11.06 -3.91
C THR A 89 -21.57 10.97 -5.00
N VAL A 90 -20.41 10.42 -4.67
CA VAL A 90 -19.32 10.14 -5.61
C VAL A 90 -18.84 8.70 -5.45
N THR A 91 -18.32 8.13 -6.52
CA THR A 91 -17.75 6.78 -6.53
C THR A 91 -16.24 6.85 -6.35
N LEU A 92 -15.73 6.09 -5.39
CA LEU A 92 -14.31 5.76 -5.24
C LEU A 92 -14.10 4.31 -5.66
N ALA A 93 -12.86 3.92 -5.88
CA ALA A 93 -12.56 2.54 -6.24
C ALA A 93 -11.23 2.06 -5.68
N ASN A 94 -11.22 0.97 -4.92
CA ASN A 94 -9.97 0.27 -4.66
C ASN A 94 -9.52 -0.48 -5.93
N LEU A 95 -8.23 -0.51 -6.21
CA LEU A 95 -7.67 -1.31 -7.30
C LEU A 95 -7.08 -2.60 -6.75
N ILE A 96 -7.64 -3.73 -7.18
CA ILE A 96 -7.25 -5.07 -6.70
C ILE A 96 -6.61 -5.84 -7.84
N VAL A 97 -5.42 -6.38 -7.60
CA VAL A 97 -4.63 -7.13 -8.59
C VAL A 97 -4.23 -8.47 -8.00
N GLU A 98 -4.64 -9.56 -8.65
CA GLU A 98 -4.41 -10.92 -8.15
C GLU A 98 -3.41 -11.66 -9.04
N TRP A 99 -2.39 -12.29 -8.44
CA TRP A 99 -1.55 -13.31 -9.07
C TRP A 99 -1.69 -14.66 -8.35
N HIS A 100 -1.55 -15.74 -9.11
CA HIS A 100 -1.76 -17.11 -8.62
C HIS A 100 -3.11 -17.27 -7.89
N PRO A 101 -4.25 -16.90 -8.53
CA PRO A 101 -5.57 -16.87 -7.90
C PRO A 101 -6.05 -18.25 -7.41
N GLU A 102 -5.48 -19.34 -7.93
CA GLU A 102 -5.76 -20.71 -7.52
C GLU A 102 -5.24 -21.07 -6.13
N LYS A 103 -4.32 -20.28 -5.56
CA LYS A 103 -3.76 -20.51 -4.22
C LYS A 103 -4.62 -19.83 -3.15
N THR A 104 -5.17 -20.62 -2.24
CA THR A 104 -6.14 -20.15 -1.23
C THR A 104 -5.51 -19.55 0.02
N GLU A 105 -4.20 -19.74 0.25
CA GLU A 105 -3.45 -18.93 1.21
C GLU A 105 -2.74 -17.80 0.47
N ARG A 106 -2.98 -16.56 0.87
CA ARG A 106 -2.54 -15.38 0.11
C ARG A 106 -1.76 -14.38 0.95
N ILE A 107 -0.89 -13.63 0.30
CA ILE A 107 -0.21 -12.45 0.86
C ILE A 107 -0.88 -11.22 0.27
N LEU A 108 -1.28 -10.29 1.13
CA LEU A 108 -1.77 -8.98 0.74
C LEU A 108 -0.62 -7.97 0.81
N LEU A 109 -0.31 -7.30 -0.29
CA LEU A 109 0.50 -6.08 -0.27
C LEU A 109 -0.44 -4.91 -0.58
N CYS A 110 -0.36 -3.83 0.18
CA CYS A 110 -1.22 -2.68 -0.01
C CYS A 110 -0.49 -1.35 0.09
N THR A 111 -1.12 -0.31 -0.46
CA THR A 111 -0.70 1.09 -0.42
C THR A 111 -1.94 1.94 -0.71
N HIS A 112 -2.02 3.17 -0.25
CA HIS A 112 -3.00 4.10 -0.80
C HIS A 112 -2.45 4.70 -2.10
N TYR A 113 -3.33 5.21 -2.96
CA TYR A 113 -2.91 5.75 -4.27
C TYR A 113 -3.61 7.05 -4.66
N ASP A 114 -4.54 7.54 -3.84
CA ASP A 114 -5.05 8.90 -3.95
C ASP A 114 -4.06 9.94 -3.38
N THR A 115 -4.40 11.21 -3.53
CA THR A 115 -3.61 12.31 -2.98
C THR A 115 -4.50 13.27 -2.24
N ARG A 116 -3.94 13.88 -1.18
CA ARG A 116 -4.59 14.95 -0.44
C ARG A 116 -5.00 16.13 -1.36
N PRO A 117 -6.23 16.66 -1.26
CA PRO A 117 -6.67 17.83 -2.05
C PRO A 117 -5.82 19.09 -1.85
N TYR A 118 -5.25 19.25 -0.65
CA TYR A 118 -4.49 20.42 -0.24
C TYR A 118 -3.21 20.04 0.50
N ALA A 119 -2.18 20.89 0.38
CA ALA A 119 -0.98 20.82 1.20
C ALA A 119 -1.21 21.50 2.56
N ASP A 120 -2.17 21.03 3.35
CA ASP A 120 -2.63 21.66 4.58
C ASP A 120 -1.54 21.88 5.65
N ASN A 121 -0.46 21.10 5.60
CA ASN A 121 0.72 21.25 6.45
C ASN A 121 1.86 22.11 5.85
N ASP A 122 1.61 22.82 4.73
CA ASP A 122 2.64 23.67 4.11
C ASP A 122 3.15 24.74 5.08
N ARG A 123 4.46 25.03 5.02
CA ARG A 123 5.09 26.06 5.85
C ARG A 123 4.61 27.45 5.47
N ASP A 124 4.25 27.67 4.20
CA ASP A 124 3.60 28.89 3.73
C ASP A 124 2.07 28.75 3.89
N PRO A 125 1.43 29.52 4.80
CA PRO A 125 -0.01 29.44 5.00
C PRO A 125 -0.84 29.70 3.74
N ARG A 126 -0.28 30.43 2.75
CA ARG A 126 -0.96 30.72 1.48
C ARG A 126 -1.09 29.49 0.59
N MET A 127 -0.27 28.46 0.81
CA MET A 127 -0.30 27.21 0.04
C MET A 127 -1.25 26.19 0.65
N ARG A 128 -1.56 26.29 1.96
CA ARG A 128 -2.34 25.30 2.72
C ARG A 128 -3.74 25.00 2.19
N ARG A 129 -4.35 25.94 1.48
CA ARG A 129 -5.68 25.80 0.88
C ARG A 129 -5.66 26.04 -0.63
N LYS A 130 -4.48 26.03 -1.24
CA LYS A 130 -4.35 26.17 -2.69
C LYS A 130 -4.57 24.79 -3.32
N PRO A 131 -5.63 24.60 -4.13
CA PRO A 131 -5.87 23.31 -4.77
C PRO A 131 -4.79 23.00 -5.81
N GLY A 132 -4.55 21.71 -6.04
CA GLY A 132 -3.75 21.25 -7.17
C GLY A 132 -2.23 21.41 -7.03
N VAL A 133 -1.73 21.78 -5.85
CA VAL A 133 -0.28 21.98 -5.60
C VAL A 133 0.40 20.80 -4.93
N PHE A 134 -0.36 19.95 -4.24
CA PHE A 134 0.18 18.78 -3.58
C PHE A 134 0.25 17.61 -4.56
N LEU A 135 1.45 17.31 -5.05
CA LEU A 135 1.64 16.24 -6.02
C LEU A 135 1.53 14.85 -5.42
N GLY A 136 1.65 14.64 -4.11
CA GLY A 136 1.64 13.28 -3.54
C GLY A 136 2.67 12.35 -4.17
N ALA A 137 3.92 12.84 -4.35
CA ALA A 137 5.00 12.06 -4.95
C ALA A 137 5.52 10.98 -3.99
N ASN A 138 5.61 11.31 -2.70
CA ASN A 138 5.95 10.34 -1.67
C ASN A 138 4.69 9.70 -1.08
N ASP A 139 3.76 10.56 -0.68
CA ASP A 139 2.44 10.25 -0.13
C ASP A 139 1.48 9.85 -1.27
N GLY A 140 1.28 8.54 -1.45
CA GLY A 140 0.53 7.92 -2.55
C GLY A 140 1.40 7.34 -3.69
N ALA A 141 2.13 8.19 -4.44
CA ALA A 141 2.81 7.70 -5.66
C ALA A 141 3.99 6.75 -5.38
N SER A 142 4.67 6.86 -4.24
CA SER A 142 5.87 6.06 -3.96
C SER A 142 5.55 4.57 -3.79
N GLY A 143 4.54 4.24 -2.98
CA GLY A 143 4.06 2.86 -2.82
C GLY A 143 3.44 2.32 -4.10
N THR A 144 2.65 3.15 -4.80
CA THR A 144 2.08 2.79 -6.11
C THR A 144 3.17 2.43 -7.12
N ALA A 145 4.23 3.24 -7.22
CA ALA A 145 5.33 3.03 -8.14
C ALA A 145 6.20 1.81 -7.78
N LEU A 146 6.41 1.56 -6.48
CA LEU A 146 7.00 0.33 -5.98
C LEU A 146 6.23 -0.89 -6.49
N PHE A 147 4.89 -0.83 -6.42
CA PHE A 147 4.04 -1.94 -6.86
C PHE A 147 4.09 -2.14 -8.37
N CYS A 148 4.15 -1.06 -9.17
CA CYS A 148 4.36 -1.17 -10.61
C CYS A 148 5.62 -1.97 -10.96
N GLU A 149 6.75 -1.70 -10.31
CA GLU A 149 7.99 -2.45 -10.57
C GLU A 149 7.96 -3.87 -9.99
N LEU A 150 7.37 -4.07 -8.79
CA LEU A 150 7.22 -5.42 -8.22
C LEU A 150 6.38 -6.33 -9.14
N ALA A 151 5.36 -5.78 -9.79
CA ALA A 151 4.46 -6.51 -10.67
C ALA A 151 5.18 -7.25 -11.80
N GLU A 152 6.30 -6.71 -12.32
CA GLU A 152 7.11 -7.31 -13.39
C GLU A 152 7.54 -8.76 -13.08
N ASN A 153 7.64 -9.11 -11.79
CA ASN A 153 8.10 -10.42 -11.34
C ASN A 153 6.99 -11.30 -10.74
N MET A 154 5.80 -10.74 -10.46
CA MET A 154 4.77 -11.45 -9.69
C MET A 154 4.23 -12.69 -10.41
N LYS A 155 4.06 -12.62 -11.74
CA LYS A 155 3.56 -13.74 -12.54
C LYS A 155 4.44 -14.98 -12.45
N SER A 156 5.76 -14.81 -12.45
CA SER A 156 6.75 -15.90 -12.40
C SER A 156 7.32 -16.16 -11.01
N LEU A 157 6.84 -15.45 -9.99
CA LEU A 157 7.35 -15.56 -8.62
C LEU A 157 7.19 -17.01 -8.12
N PRO A 158 8.29 -17.71 -7.76
CA PRO A 158 8.20 -19.03 -7.16
C PRO A 158 7.69 -18.90 -5.73
N THR A 159 6.38 -19.05 -5.54
CA THR A 159 5.72 -18.93 -4.23
C THR A 159 4.67 -20.01 -4.03
N LYS A 160 4.46 -20.43 -2.78
CA LYS A 160 3.34 -21.30 -2.38
C LYS A 160 2.04 -20.52 -2.09
N TYR A 161 2.11 -19.20 -2.08
CA TYR A 161 0.98 -18.31 -1.78
C TYR A 161 0.43 -17.65 -3.03
N GLY A 162 -0.85 -17.31 -3.00
CA GLY A 162 -1.39 -16.24 -3.84
C GLY A 162 -0.82 -14.90 -3.41
N VAL A 163 -0.74 -13.93 -4.31
CA VAL A 163 -0.30 -12.58 -3.97
C VAL A 163 -1.29 -11.59 -4.55
N ASP A 164 -1.82 -10.73 -3.69
CA ASP A 164 -2.75 -9.67 -4.08
C ASP A 164 -2.13 -8.32 -3.78
N PHE A 165 -2.17 -7.42 -4.75
CA PHE A 165 -1.97 -5.99 -4.50
C PHE A 165 -3.34 -5.35 -4.33
N VAL A 166 -3.49 -4.53 -3.29
CA VAL A 166 -4.67 -3.69 -3.11
C VAL A 166 -4.22 -2.25 -2.92
N LEU A 167 -4.59 -1.41 -3.88
CA LEU A 167 -4.35 0.01 -3.80
C LEU A 167 -5.64 0.69 -3.31
N PHE A 168 -5.59 1.33 -2.15
CA PHE A 168 -6.76 1.91 -1.48
C PHE A 168 -7.04 3.33 -1.98
N ASP A 169 -8.28 3.59 -2.36
CA ASP A 169 -8.74 4.94 -2.74
C ASP A 169 -9.48 5.59 -1.57
N GLY A 170 -9.30 6.90 -1.41
CA GLY A 170 -9.95 7.68 -0.38
C GLY A 170 -9.34 7.54 1.00
N GLU A 171 -8.06 7.19 1.08
CA GLU A 171 -7.28 7.34 2.31
C GLU A 171 -7.13 8.84 2.63
N GLU A 172 -6.71 9.60 1.62
CA GLU A 172 -6.36 11.02 1.65
C GLU A 172 -7.50 11.92 1.11
N PHE A 173 -8.74 11.42 1.00
CA PHE A 173 -9.92 12.19 0.55
C PHE A 173 -10.44 13.14 1.63
N ILE A 174 -9.55 14.03 2.09
CA ILE A 174 -9.65 14.88 3.27
C ILE A 174 -9.58 16.35 2.85
N PHE A 175 -10.70 17.07 2.97
CA PHE A 175 -10.75 18.51 2.73
C PHE A 175 -10.66 19.29 4.05
N ASP A 176 -11.11 18.68 5.14
CA ASP A 176 -10.99 19.19 6.51
C ASP A 176 -10.56 18.07 7.46
N SER A 177 -9.33 18.17 7.99
CA SER A 177 -8.70 17.17 8.86
C SER A 177 -9.42 16.97 10.20
N ASP A 178 -10.22 17.95 10.64
CA ASP A 178 -10.93 17.88 11.92
C ASP A 178 -12.29 17.16 11.80
N ARG A 179 -12.74 16.92 10.57
CA ARG A 179 -14.10 16.42 10.28
C ARG A 179 -14.11 15.17 9.42
N ASP A 180 -13.26 15.10 8.40
CA ASP A 180 -13.35 14.10 7.36
C ASP A 180 -12.73 12.77 7.82
N ALA A 181 -13.34 11.67 7.42
CA ALA A 181 -12.86 10.33 7.74
C ALA A 181 -11.78 9.90 6.73
N TYR A 182 -10.65 9.43 7.28
CA TYR A 182 -9.55 8.77 6.57
C TYR A 182 -9.89 7.31 6.23
N PHE A 183 -9.00 6.65 5.49
CA PHE A 183 -8.98 5.18 5.32
C PHE A 183 -10.23 4.59 4.66
N ARG A 184 -10.98 5.37 3.88
CA ARG A 184 -12.29 4.94 3.34
C ARG A 184 -12.17 3.67 2.50
N GLY A 185 -11.11 3.58 1.69
CA GLY A 185 -10.82 2.43 0.85
C GLY A 185 -10.50 1.17 1.63
N SER A 186 -9.61 1.25 2.62
CA SER A 186 -9.23 0.08 3.43
C SER A 186 -10.35 -0.37 4.37
N GLU A 187 -11.12 0.55 4.95
CA GLU A 187 -12.34 0.22 5.72
C GLU A 187 -13.38 -0.50 4.86
N HIS A 188 -13.61 -0.02 3.64
CA HIS A 188 -14.52 -0.67 2.70
C HIS A 188 -14.03 -2.07 2.32
N PHE A 189 -12.75 -2.21 1.96
CA PHE A 189 -12.15 -3.49 1.62
C PHE A 189 -12.23 -4.50 2.77
N ALA A 190 -11.87 -4.07 3.98
CA ALA A 190 -11.89 -4.90 5.17
C ALA A 190 -13.32 -5.30 5.57
N GLY A 191 -14.27 -4.37 5.47
CA GLY A 191 -15.68 -4.63 5.72
C GLY A 191 -16.29 -5.61 4.72
N ASP A 192 -16.01 -5.45 3.42
CA ASP A 192 -16.46 -6.39 2.40
C ASP A 192 -15.87 -7.79 2.61
N TYR A 193 -14.57 -7.88 2.94
CA TYR A 193 -13.94 -9.16 3.26
C TYR A 193 -14.59 -9.85 4.46
N ALA A 194 -14.95 -9.11 5.52
CA ALA A 194 -15.60 -9.67 6.70
C ALA A 194 -17.06 -10.09 6.44
N MET A 195 -17.80 -9.33 5.64
CA MET A 195 -19.21 -9.60 5.34
C MET A 195 -19.38 -10.67 4.25
N ASN A 196 -18.48 -10.69 3.27
CA ASN A 196 -18.51 -11.54 2.09
C ASN A 196 -17.16 -12.28 1.94
N PRO A 197 -16.80 -13.18 2.88
CA PRO A 197 -15.49 -13.79 2.90
C PRO A 197 -15.22 -14.58 1.61
N PRO A 198 -14.11 -14.31 0.92
CA PRO A 198 -13.74 -15.06 -0.26
C PRO A 198 -13.32 -16.49 0.12
N ALA A 199 -13.17 -17.36 -0.89
CA ALA A 199 -12.70 -18.74 -0.66
C ALA A 199 -11.24 -18.83 -0.19
N HIS A 200 -10.48 -17.75 -0.31
CA HIS A 200 -9.11 -17.64 0.16
C HIS A 200 -9.02 -16.93 1.51
N ARG A 201 -7.89 -17.10 2.18
CA ARG A 201 -7.51 -16.33 3.35
C ARG A 201 -6.22 -15.57 3.10
N TYR A 202 -6.16 -14.32 3.54
CA TYR A 202 -4.87 -13.65 3.68
C TYR A 202 -4.15 -14.21 4.89
N LYS A 203 -2.90 -14.61 4.72
CA LYS A 203 -2.03 -14.94 5.83
C LYS A 203 -1.43 -13.68 6.42
N TRP A 204 -0.81 -12.88 5.58
CA TRP A 204 -0.18 -11.62 5.98
C TRP A 204 -0.60 -10.49 5.04
N GLY A 205 -0.59 -9.27 5.57
CA GLY A 205 -0.81 -7.99 4.93
C GLY A 205 0.38 -7.07 5.20
N VAL A 206 0.89 -6.40 4.18
CA VAL A 206 1.96 -5.40 4.28
C VAL A 206 1.53 -4.15 3.54
N LEU A 207 1.22 -3.11 4.30
CA LEU A 207 1.01 -1.74 3.84
C LEU A 207 2.35 -1.05 3.63
N VAL A 208 2.47 -0.36 2.50
CA VAL A 208 3.59 0.50 2.15
C VAL A 208 3.07 1.93 2.01
N ASP A 209 3.62 2.84 2.82
CA ASP A 209 3.29 4.25 2.76
C ASP A 209 4.54 5.17 2.89
N MET A 210 4.59 6.20 2.04
CA MET A 210 5.64 7.23 1.99
C MET A 210 7.10 6.71 1.89
N ILE A 211 7.39 5.73 1.02
CA ILE A 211 8.71 5.07 0.90
C ILE A 211 9.71 5.69 -0.11
N GLY A 212 9.39 6.85 -0.68
CA GLY A 212 10.20 7.57 -1.67
C GLY A 212 11.06 8.72 -1.11
N ASP A 213 11.25 8.79 0.21
CA ASP A 213 12.06 9.84 0.84
C ASP A 213 13.56 9.72 0.47
N LYS A 214 14.24 10.86 0.26
CA LYS A 214 15.68 10.90 -0.05
C LYS A 214 16.54 10.40 1.12
N GLU A 215 16.11 10.67 2.35
CA GLU A 215 16.80 10.29 3.59
C GLU A 215 15.93 9.29 4.36
N LEU A 216 15.43 8.29 3.63
CA LEU A 216 14.45 7.33 4.11
C LEU A 216 14.89 6.62 5.40
N GLN A 217 13.97 6.63 6.37
CA GLN A 217 14.08 5.87 7.60
C GLN A 217 12.78 5.10 7.83
N ILE A 218 12.89 3.78 7.87
CA ILE A 218 11.77 2.86 8.10
C ILE A 218 11.95 2.24 9.48
N TYR A 219 11.12 2.68 10.42
CA TYR A 219 11.06 2.14 11.78
C TYR A 219 9.94 1.11 11.90
N ARG A 220 9.93 0.36 13.01
CA ARG A 220 8.83 -0.56 13.31
C ARG A 220 7.68 0.26 13.91
N GLU A 221 6.55 0.32 13.22
CA GLU A 221 5.39 1.08 13.65
C GLU A 221 4.71 0.43 14.89
N VAL A 222 4.24 1.24 15.83
CA VAL A 222 3.73 0.79 17.15
C VAL A 222 2.54 -0.16 17.04
N HIS A 223 1.52 0.13 16.22
CA HIS A 223 0.35 -0.73 16.05
C HIS A 223 0.69 -2.07 15.37
N SER A 224 1.62 -2.04 14.41
CA SER A 224 2.13 -3.23 13.72
C SER A 224 2.89 -4.16 14.67
N MET A 225 3.47 -3.61 15.74
CA MET A 225 4.16 -4.37 16.78
C MET A 225 3.23 -4.93 17.87
N GLN A 226 1.91 -4.76 17.81
CA GLN A 226 1.00 -5.22 18.87
C GLN A 226 0.71 -6.74 18.81
N GLY A 227 0.78 -7.37 17.63
CA GLY A 227 0.48 -8.79 17.44
C GLY A 227 1.73 -9.68 17.38
N ALA A 228 1.68 -10.87 17.99
CA ALA A 228 2.82 -11.81 17.95
C ALA A 228 3.17 -12.26 16.51
N GLU A 229 2.14 -12.47 15.67
CA GLU A 229 2.35 -12.88 14.28
C GLU A 229 2.90 -11.74 13.40
N SER A 230 2.43 -10.49 13.61
CA SER A 230 2.95 -9.33 12.89
C SER A 230 4.38 -8.99 13.33
N GLN A 231 4.71 -9.13 14.63
CA GLN A 231 6.08 -9.02 15.12
C GLN A 231 7.04 -10.01 14.45
N ALA A 232 6.60 -11.27 14.23
CA ALA A 232 7.40 -12.27 13.54
C ALA A 232 7.69 -11.86 12.09
N LEU A 233 6.66 -11.41 11.34
CA LEU A 233 6.83 -10.93 9.97
C LEU A 233 7.74 -9.69 9.89
N ILE A 234 7.56 -8.70 10.79
CA ILE A 234 8.43 -7.53 10.89
C ILE A 234 9.87 -7.95 11.16
N SER A 235 10.08 -8.91 12.05
CA SER A 235 11.42 -9.44 12.33
C SER A 235 12.07 -10.05 11.09
N ASP A 236 11.31 -10.80 10.29
CA ASP A 236 11.80 -11.40 9.03
C ASP A 236 12.12 -10.35 7.96
N ILE A 237 11.29 -9.32 7.79
CA ILE A 237 11.54 -8.22 6.85
C ILE A 237 12.82 -7.46 7.25
N TRP A 238 12.95 -7.06 8.53
CA TRP A 238 14.15 -6.36 9.02
C TRP A 238 15.40 -7.24 8.98
N SER A 239 15.25 -8.55 9.21
CA SER A 239 16.36 -9.49 9.10
C SER A 239 16.82 -9.63 7.65
N THR A 240 15.88 -9.63 6.69
CA THR A 240 16.16 -9.64 5.26
C THR A 240 16.90 -8.37 4.85
N ALA A 241 16.40 -7.19 5.23
CA ALA A 241 17.06 -5.91 4.98
C ALA A 241 18.50 -5.90 5.51
N ARG A 242 18.71 -6.37 6.73
CA ARG A 242 20.05 -6.52 7.33
C ARG A 242 20.94 -7.47 6.55
N GLN A 243 20.42 -8.62 6.12
CA GLN A 243 21.16 -9.63 5.37
C GLN A 243 21.67 -9.06 4.04
N ILE A 244 20.84 -8.27 3.35
CA ILE A 244 21.19 -7.69 2.04
C ILE A 244 21.91 -6.33 2.16
N GLY A 245 22.15 -5.85 3.37
CA GLY A 245 22.93 -4.62 3.63
C GLY A 245 22.15 -3.31 3.51
N VAL A 246 20.81 -3.35 3.48
CA VAL A 246 19.93 -2.16 3.48
C VAL A 246 19.84 -1.62 4.91
N ARG A 247 20.13 -0.33 5.08
CA ARG A 247 20.30 0.31 6.41
C ARG A 247 19.12 1.17 6.83
N GLU A 248 18.25 1.48 5.89
CA GLU A 248 17.04 2.29 6.03
C GLU A 248 16.02 1.62 6.96
N PHE A 249 16.05 0.29 7.09
CA PHE A 249 15.24 -0.48 8.03
C PHE A 249 15.85 -0.47 9.44
N ILE A 250 15.40 0.45 10.27
CA ILE A 250 15.92 0.69 11.62
C ILE A 250 15.16 -0.20 12.62
N PRO A 251 15.84 -1.09 13.37
CA PRO A 251 15.20 -2.07 14.24
C PRO A 251 14.76 -1.45 15.58
N GLN A 252 14.10 -0.30 15.53
CA GLN A 252 13.54 0.40 16.68
C GLN A 252 12.03 0.55 16.48
N THR A 253 11.27 0.35 17.55
CA THR A 253 9.84 0.63 17.56
C THR A 253 9.65 2.07 17.97
N VAL A 254 9.29 2.91 17.00
CA VAL A 254 9.01 4.32 17.20
C VAL A 254 7.83 4.69 16.31
N HIS A 255 7.18 5.81 16.63
CA HIS A 255 5.99 6.31 15.95
C HIS A 255 4.75 5.41 16.02
N GLU A 256 3.69 5.98 16.57
CA GLU A 256 2.35 5.42 16.55
C GLU A 256 1.58 6.13 15.45
N VAL A 257 1.18 5.40 14.41
CA VAL A 257 0.51 5.99 13.24
C VAL A 257 -0.75 5.22 12.89
N ARG A 258 -1.85 5.97 12.83
CA ARG A 258 -3.11 5.45 12.29
C ARG A 258 -3.02 5.47 10.77
N ASP A 259 -3.22 4.31 10.18
CA ASP A 259 -3.05 4.08 8.75
C ASP A 259 -3.91 2.87 8.31
N ASP A 260 -4.00 2.59 7.01
CA ASP A 260 -4.89 1.61 6.39
C ASP A 260 -4.73 0.17 6.94
N HIS A 261 -3.57 -0.18 7.51
CA HIS A 261 -3.32 -1.49 8.12
C HIS A 261 -4.19 -1.74 9.34
N LEU A 262 -4.70 -0.69 10.00
CA LEU A 262 -5.61 -0.82 11.12
C LEU A 262 -6.97 -1.37 10.71
N ALA A 263 -7.51 -0.96 9.56
CA ALA A 263 -8.77 -1.49 9.04
C ALA A 263 -8.64 -2.99 8.74
N LEU A 264 -7.53 -3.40 8.11
CA LEU A 264 -7.21 -4.81 7.90
C LEU A 264 -7.17 -5.56 9.24
N ARG A 265 -6.56 -4.96 10.26
CA ARG A 265 -6.42 -5.57 11.59
C ARG A 265 -7.72 -5.77 12.32
N ASP A 266 -8.50 -4.71 12.39
CA ASP A 266 -9.57 -4.57 13.37
C ASP A 266 -10.93 -5.00 12.80
N ILE A 267 -11.08 -4.95 11.46
CA ILE A 267 -12.33 -5.25 10.75
C ILE A 267 -12.27 -6.59 10.02
N ALA A 268 -11.21 -6.89 9.25
CA ALA A 268 -11.15 -8.02 8.32
C ALA A 268 -10.92 -9.41 8.98
N LYS A 269 -11.62 -9.74 10.07
CA LYS A 269 -11.38 -10.93 10.91
C LYS A 269 -11.72 -12.27 10.27
#